data_AF-A0A0R3P1Q3-F1
#
_entry.id   AF-A0A0R3P1Q3-F1
#
_cell.length_a   1.000
_cell.length_b   1.000
_cell.length_c   1.000
_cell.angle_alpha   90.00
_cell.angle_beta   90.00
_cell.angle_gamma   90.00
#
_symmetry.space_group_name_H-M   'P 1'
#
loop_
_entity.id
_entity.type
_entity.pdbx_description
1 polymer ?
#
loop_
_entity_poly.entity_id
_entity_poly.type
_entity_poly.pdbx_seq_one_letter_code
_entity_poly.pdbx_strand_id
1 'polypeptide(L)' 'MWTRILLDVPLEIFLTFNKMKPLAEDVKQIAKALNNSQLLELDESALKVRRKTKMPDQRDVNDKTLYVEALPDEG' A
#
# COMPACT_ATOMS: atom_id res chain seq x y z
N MET A 1 -15.72 -11.32 -13.03
CA MET A 1 -15.93 -10.47 -11.83
C MET A 1 -14.59 -9.81 -11.47
N TRP A 2 -14.19 -8.79 -12.24
CA TRP A 2 -12.89 -8.08 -12.13
C TRP A 2 -13.05 -6.67 -11.51
N THR A 3 -14.22 -6.37 -10.96
CA THR A 3 -14.66 -5.00 -10.64
C THR A 3 -13.99 -4.38 -9.42
N ARG A 4 -13.15 -5.11 -8.67
CA ARG A 4 -12.52 -4.61 -7.43
C ARG A 4 -11.18 -3.89 -7.63
N ILE A 5 -10.62 -3.89 -8.84
CA ILE A 5 -9.32 -3.25 -9.16
C ILE A 5 -9.52 -1.82 -9.71
N LEU A 6 -10.77 -1.41 -9.99
CA LEU A 6 -11.11 -0.09 -10.54
C LEU A 6 -11.60 0.92 -9.50
N LEU A 7 -11.69 0.55 -8.22
CA LEU A 7 -12.10 1.50 -7.18
C LEU A 7 -10.87 2.20 -6.64
N ASP A 8 -10.68 3.42 -7.12
CA ASP A 8 -9.70 4.35 -6.57
C ASP A 8 -9.97 4.55 -5.06
N VAL A 9 -8.91 4.48 -4.26
CA VAL A 9 -8.95 4.61 -2.80
C VAL A 9 -8.49 6.01 -2.40
N PRO A 10 -9.27 6.80 -1.63
CA PRO A 10 -8.83 8.09 -1.13
C PRO A 10 -7.54 8.02 -0.32
N LEU A 11 -6.61 8.95 -0.58
CA LEU A 11 -5.34 9.03 0.15
C LEU A 11 -5.52 9.35 1.63
N GLU A 12 -6.59 10.05 2.01
CA GLU A 12 -6.91 10.35 3.42
C GLU A 12 -7.02 9.09 4.29
N ILE A 13 -7.47 7.97 3.72
CA ILE A 13 -7.56 6.70 4.44
C ILE A 13 -6.18 6.26 4.96
N PHE A 14 -5.11 6.54 4.21
CA PHE A 14 -3.75 6.16 4.60
C PHE A 14 -3.26 6.91 5.83
N LEU A 15 -3.75 8.14 6.09
CA LEU A 15 -3.41 8.90 7.30
C LEU A 15 -3.97 8.25 8.58
N THR A 16 -4.94 7.34 8.45
CA THR A 16 -5.47 6.58 9.58
C THR A 16 -4.59 5.39 9.99
N PHE A 17 -3.66 4.95 9.12
CA PHE A 17 -2.82 3.78 9.38
C PHE A 17 -1.73 4.10 10.39
N ASN A 18 -1.62 3.31 11.47
CA ASN A 18 -0.66 3.57 12.55
C ASN A 18 0.80 3.66 12.08
N LYS A 19 1.19 2.87 11.07
CA LYS A 19 2.53 2.92 10.48
C LYS A 19 2.76 4.12 9.55
N MET A 20 1.69 4.77 9.06
CA MET A 20 1.78 5.95 8.20
C MET A 20 1.82 7.26 8.99
N LYS A 21 1.17 7.31 10.16
CA LYS A 21 1.13 8.49 11.03
C LYS A 21 2.51 9.16 11.28
N PRO A 22 3.62 8.42 11.52
CA PRO A 22 4.93 9.06 11.68
C PRO A 22 5.63 9.41 10.36
N LEU A 23 5.09 8.99 9.20
CA LEU A 23 5.72 9.14 7.88
C LEU A 23 5.08 10.23 7.01
N ALA A 24 3.81 10.54 7.23
CA ALA A 24 3.07 11.52 6.46
C ALA A 24 2.02 12.23 7.31
N GLU A 25 1.96 13.55 7.18
CA GLU A 25 0.99 14.41 7.86
C GLU A 25 -0.21 14.76 6.96
N ASP A 26 0.01 14.79 5.64
CA ASP A 26 -1.01 15.15 4.66
C ASP A 26 -0.99 14.27 3.39
N VAL A 27 -2.06 14.38 2.61
CA VAL A 27 -2.22 13.63 1.35
C VAL A 27 -1.23 14.03 0.27
N LYS A 28 -0.67 15.25 0.29
CA LYS A 28 0.26 15.75 -0.72
C LYS A 28 1.62 15.08 -0.59
N GLN A 29 2.07 14.82 0.65
CA GLN A 29 3.29 14.05 0.91
C GLN A 29 3.17 12.63 0.36
N ILE A 30 2.02 11.98 0.58
CA ILE A 30 1.75 10.64 0.05
C ILE A 30 1.71 10.66 -1.48
N ALA A 31 0.97 11.59 -2.08
CA ALA A 31 0.88 11.72 -3.54
C ALA A 31 2.27 11.91 -4.18
N LYS A 32 3.08 12.82 -3.62
CA LYS A 32 4.45 13.07 -4.11
C LYS A 32 5.33 11.81 -4.05
N ALA A 33 5.23 11.03 -2.98
CA ALA A 33 5.99 9.78 -2.84
C ALA A 33 5.57 8.71 -3.87
N LEU A 34 4.31 8.73 -4.32
CA LEU A 34 3.76 7.77 -5.27
C LEU A 34 4.10 8.06 -6.74
N ASN A 35 4.58 9.25 -7.09
CA ASN A 35 4.85 9.65 -8.48
C ASN A 35 5.78 8.67 -9.24
N ASN A 36 6.73 8.05 -8.54
CA ASN A 36 7.68 7.10 -9.15
C ASN A 36 7.35 5.63 -8.84
N SER A 37 6.14 5.34 -8.35
CA SER A 37 5.74 3.98 -7.99
C SER A 37 5.55 3.09 -9.22
N GLN A 38 6.12 1.90 -9.17
CA GLN A 38 5.90 0.85 -10.19
C GLN A 38 4.58 0.08 -9.96
N LEU A 39 4.00 0.18 -8.78
CA LEU A 39 2.86 -0.64 -8.35
C LEU A 39 1.55 0.15 -8.30
N LEU A 40 1.63 1.43 -7.92
CA LEU A 40 0.50 2.29 -7.64
C LEU A 40 0.48 3.47 -8.61
N GLU A 41 -0.72 3.94 -8.93
CA GLU A 41 -0.94 5.17 -9.68
C GLU A 41 -1.98 6.04 -8.99
N LEU A 42 -1.82 7.34 -9.19
CA LEU A 42 -2.78 8.35 -8.74
C LEU A 42 -3.85 8.55 -9.81
N ASP A 43 -5.03 8.96 -9.37
CA ASP A 43 -6.05 9.50 -10.26
C ASP A 43 -5.66 10.90 -10.78
N GLU A 44 -6.43 11.45 -11.70
CA GLU A 44 -6.17 12.77 -12.30
C GLU A 44 -6.13 13.90 -11.26
N SER A 45 -6.88 13.75 -10.16
CA SER A 45 -6.92 14.73 -9.08
C SER A 45 -5.75 14.60 -8.08
N ALA A 46 -4.95 13.53 -8.17
CA ALA A 46 -3.92 13.16 -7.20
C ALA A 46 -4.42 13.01 -5.75
N LEU A 47 -5.71 12.72 -5.55
CA LEU A 47 -6.33 12.52 -4.24
C LEU A 47 -6.72 11.07 -3.98
N LYS A 48 -6.68 10.22 -5.00
CA LYS A 48 -6.96 8.80 -4.88
C LYS A 48 -5.87 7.97 -5.54
N VAL A 49 -5.75 6.73 -5.09
CA VAL A 49 -4.74 5.79 -5.56
C VAL A 49 -5.39 4.47 -5.95
N ARG A 50 -4.85 3.83 -6.98
CA ARG A 50 -5.16 2.44 -7.33
C ARG A 50 -3.91 1.68 -7.71
N ARG A 51 -4.03 0.35 -7.79
CA ARG A 51 -2.94 -0.51 -8.25
C ARG A 51 -2.92 -0.53 -9.78
N LYS A 52 -1.74 -0.34 -10.38
CA LYS A 52 -1.52 -0.43 -11.84
C LYS A 52 -1.74 -1.84 -12.38
N THR A 53 -1.35 -2.84 -11.58
CA THR A 53 -1.36 -4.25 -12.00
C THR A 53 -2.49 -5.01 -11.34
N LYS A 54 -2.93 -6.08 -12.01
CA LYS A 54 -3.84 -7.06 -11.40
C LYS A 54 -3.21 -7.69 -10.16
N MET A 55 -4.05 -8.09 -9.20
CA MET A 55 -3.62 -9.03 -8.16
C MET A 55 -3.32 -10.39 -8.81
N PRO A 56 -2.25 -11.09 -8.39
CA PRO A 56 -2.00 -12.46 -8.82
C PRO A 56 -3.11 -13.39 -8.30
N ASP A 57 -3.56 -14.32 -9.15
CA ASP A 57 -4.66 -15.23 -8.83
C ASP A 57 -4.24 -16.30 -7.81
N GLN A 58 -2.96 -16.69 -7.81
CA GLN A 58 -2.37 -17.63 -6.86
C GLN A 58 -1.07 -17.05 -6.31
N ARG A 59 -0.90 -17.14 -4.99
CA ARG A 59 0.34 -16.77 -4.29
C ARG A 59 0.82 -17.99 -3.52
N ASP A 60 1.73 -18.75 -4.10
CA ASP A 60 2.47 -19.75 -3.33
C ASP A 60 3.59 -19.04 -2.56
N VAL A 61 3.49 -19.09 -1.24
CA VAL A 61 4.39 -18.41 -0.31
C VAL A 61 5.09 -19.39 0.64
N ASN A 62 4.75 -20.68 0.61
CA ASN A 62 5.24 -21.66 1.59
C ASN A 62 6.76 -21.77 1.52
N ASP A 63 7.32 -21.95 0.32
CA ASP A 63 8.78 -22.04 0.10
C ASP A 63 9.54 -20.74 0.39
N LYS A 64 8.82 -19.63 0.61
CA LYS A 64 9.37 -18.30 0.89
C LYS A 64 9.09 -17.84 2.33
N THR A 65 8.43 -18.68 3.13
CA THR A 65 8.06 -18.36 4.51
C THR A 65 9.07 -19.01 5.44
N LEU A 66 9.74 -18.19 6.26
CA LEU A 66 10.70 -18.65 7.26
C LEU A 66 10.10 -18.52 8.65
N TYR A 67 10.17 -19.59 9.43
CA TYR A 67 9.86 -19.54 10.86
C TYR A 67 11.07 -19.04 11.64
N VAL A 68 10.85 -18.08 12.54
CA VAL A 68 11.87 -17.49 13.40
C VAL A 68 11.31 -17.42 14.83
N GLU A 69 12.11 -17.84 15.80
CA GLU A 69 11.79 -17.80 17.23
C GLU A 69 12.93 -17.17 18.04
N ALA A 70 12.66 -16.91 19.33
CA ALA A 70 13.61 -16.30 20.27
C ALA A 70 14.12 -14.91 19.85
N LEU A 71 13.25 -14.10 19.24
CA LEU A 71 13.50 -12.67 19.09
C LEU A 71 13.57 -12.02 20.49
N PRO A 72 14.47 -11.07 20.71
CA PRO A 72 14.51 -10.33 21.97
C PRO A 72 13.19 -9.59 22.19
N ASP A 73 12.77 -9.47 23.45
CA ASP A 73 11.64 -8.61 23.77
C ASP A 73 11.95 -7.18 23.35
N GLU A 74 10.96 -6.50 22.77
CA GLU A 74 11.05 -5.08 22.47
C GLU A 74 10.93 -4.32 23.79
N GLY A 75 12.08 -4.10 24.43
CA GLY A 75 12.21 -3.28 25.65
C GLY A 75 11.82 -1.83 25.45
#